data_AF-A0A3D4WR57-F1
#
_entry.id   AF-A0A3D4WR57-F1
#
_cell.length_a   1.000
_cell.length_b   1.000
_cell.length_c   1.000
_cell.angle_alpha   90.00
_cell.angle_beta   90.00
_cell.angle_gamma   90.00
#
_symmetry.space_group_name_H-M   'P 1'
#
loop_
_entity.id
_entity.type
_entity.pdbx_description
1 polymer ?
#
loop_
_entity_poly.entity_id
_entity_poly.type
_entity_poly.pdbx_seq_one_letter_code
_entity_poly.pdbx_strand_id
1 'polypeptide(L)' 'MEQPSASDVRLARYLIRTHCPIDWPQGQRCLNCHNNFPCQSHQWGHGVLTLAGWPEDQISKLDVRTGPWS' A
#
# COMPACT_ATOMS: atom_id res chain seq x y z
N MET A 1 -21.98 1.29 4.65
CA MET A 1 -20.54 1.57 4.83
C MET A 1 -20.32 3.01 4.43
N GLU A 2 -19.71 3.81 5.29
CA GLU A 2 -19.47 5.23 5.02
C GLU A 2 -18.30 5.35 4.04
N GLN A 3 -18.41 6.25 3.06
CA GLN A 3 -17.34 6.46 2.09
C GLN A 3 -16.12 7.08 2.78
N PRO A 4 -14.88 6.63 2.47
CA PRO A 4 -13.69 7.23 3.06
C PRO A 4 -13.58 8.73 2.76
N SER A 5 -13.05 9.50 3.71
CA SER A 5 -12.84 10.93 3.49
C SER A 5 -11.74 11.18 2.45
N ALA A 6 -11.71 12.39 1.87
CA ALA A 6 -10.63 12.78 0.96
C ALA A 6 -9.24 12.72 1.63
N SER A 7 -9.17 12.94 2.95
CA SER A 7 -7.93 12.82 3.72
C SER A 7 -7.51 11.36 3.87
N ASP A 8 -8.46 10.45 4.12
CA ASP A 8 -8.18 9.01 4.21
C ASP A 8 -7.67 8.46 2.87
N VAL A 9 -8.27 8.87 1.75
CA VAL A 9 -7.82 8.47 0.41
C VAL A 9 -6.40 8.96 0.14
N ARG A 10 -6.05 10.20 0.52
CA ARG A 10 -4.68 10.71 0.38
C ARG A 10 -3.68 9.92 1.23
N LEU A 11 -4.03 9.63 2.48
CA LEU A 11 -3.19 8.84 3.38
C LEU A 11 -3.02 7.41 2.86
N ALA A 12 -4.10 6.78 2.40
CA ALA A 12 -4.07 5.43 1.85
C ALA A 12 -3.14 5.33 0.62
N ARG A 13 -3.21 6.29 -0.31
CA ARG A 13 -2.28 6.34 -1.45
C ARG A 13 -0.81 6.47 -1.02
N TYR A 14 -0.55 7.26 0.02
CA TYR A 14 0.80 7.39 0.57
C TYR A 14 1.29 6.09 1.23
N LEU A 15 0.42 5.43 2.01
CA LEU A 15 0.77 4.17 2.68
C LEU A 15 1.05 3.06 1.68
N ILE A 16 0.26 2.92 0.61
CA ILE A 16 0.52 1.92 -0.44
C ILE A 16 1.89 2.15 -1.10
N ARG A 17 2.23 3.40 -1.43
CA ARG A 17 3.52 3.76 -2.05
C ARG A 17 4.75 3.57 -1.16
N THR A 18 4.57 3.60 0.16
CA THR A 18 5.69 3.54 1.11
C THR A 18 5.82 2.17 1.73
N HIS A 19 4.71 1.47 1.94
CA HIS A 19 4.66 0.11 2.49
C HIS A 19 4.60 -0.95 1.39
N CYS A 20 5.51 -0.88 0.42
CA CYS A 20 5.61 -1.85 -0.68
C CYS A 20 6.32 -3.15 -0.24
N PRO A 21 6.12 -4.27 -0.98
CA PRO A 21 6.85 -5.50 -0.74
C PRO A 21 8.33 -5.38 -1.11
N ILE A 22 9.19 -6.05 -0.36
CA ILE A 22 10.58 -6.36 -0.72
C ILE A 22 10.86 -7.83 -0.46
N ASP A 23 11.55 -8.49 -1.39
CA ASP A 23 11.89 -9.90 -1.29
C ASP A 23 13.08 -10.12 -0.37
N TRP A 24 12.93 -11.03 0.59
CA TRP A 24 13.99 -11.52 1.48
C TRP A 24 14.06 -13.04 1.40
N PRO A 25 15.19 -13.67 1.78
CA PRO A 25 15.31 -15.13 1.75
C PRO A 25 14.25 -15.86 2.58
N GLN A 26 13.69 -15.21 3.61
CA GLN A 26 12.68 -15.79 4.51
C GLN A 26 11.23 -15.48 4.10
N GLY A 27 11.01 -14.74 3.00
CA GLY A 27 9.69 -14.33 2.52
C GLY A 27 9.57 -12.81 2.34
N GLN A 28 8.42 -12.35 1.82
CA GLN A 28 8.21 -10.92 1.56
C GLN A 28 8.03 -10.13 2.84
N ARG A 29 8.78 -9.02 2.95
CA ARG A 29 8.65 -8.06 4.05
C ARG A 29 8.22 -6.71 3.51
N CYS A 30 7.62 -5.90 4.37
CA CYS A 30 7.33 -4.51 4.07
C CYS A 30 8.63 -3.71 4.09
N LEU A 31 8.89 -2.96 3.02
CA LEU A 31 10.11 -2.14 2.91
C LEU A 31 10.20 -1.07 4.02
N ASN A 32 9.08 -0.48 4.43
CA ASN A 32 9.10 0.63 5.38
C ASN A 32 9.16 0.19 6.85
N CYS A 33 8.32 -0.76 7.25
CA CYS A 33 8.24 -1.17 8.66
C CYS A 33 8.90 -2.52 8.96
N HIS A 34 9.41 -3.22 7.94
CA HIS A 34 10.05 -4.54 8.04
C HIS A 34 9.16 -5.66 8.62
N ASN A 35 7.87 -5.45 8.85
CA ASN A 35 6.95 -6.54 9.17
C ASN A 35 6.72 -7.45 7.97
N ASN A 36 6.08 -8.61 8.17
CA ASN A 36 5.64 -9.45 7.06
C ASN A 36 4.73 -8.62 6.13
N PHE A 37 4.95 -8.77 4.82
CA PHE A 37 4.06 -8.16 3.83
C PHE A 37 2.90 -9.13 3.51
N PRO A 38 1.64 -8.64 3.39
CA PRO A 38 1.21 -7.25 3.55
C PRO A 38 1.14 -6.85 5.04
N CYS A 39 1.74 -5.70 5.37
CA CYS A 39 1.69 -5.16 6.73
C CYS A 39 0.37 -4.42 6.99
N GLN A 40 0.05 -4.15 8.27
CA GLN A 40 -1.22 -3.53 8.67
C GLN A 40 -1.49 -2.19 7.96
N SER A 41 -0.48 -1.34 7.78
CA SER A 41 -0.64 -0.06 7.08
C SER A 41 -0.94 -0.23 5.59
N HIS A 42 -0.33 -1.22 4.94
CA HIS A 42 -0.64 -1.58 3.55
C HIS A 42 -2.06 -2.12 3.44
N GLN A 43 -2.45 -3.05 4.32
CA GLN A 43 -3.81 -3.61 4.34
C GLN A 43 -4.88 -2.54 4.57
N TRP A 44 -4.64 -1.59 5.48
CA TRP A 44 -5.55 -0.47 5.72
C TRP A 44 -5.66 0.44 4.49
N GLY A 45 -4.53 0.81 3.88
CA GLY A 45 -4.52 1.64 2.68
C GLY A 45 -5.28 0.97 1.52
N HIS A 46 -5.07 -0.33 1.35
CA HIS A 46 -5.74 -1.12 0.32
C HIS A 46 -7.25 -1.15 0.53
N GLY A 47 -7.68 -1.42 1.77
CA GLY A 47 -9.10 -1.40 2.14
C GLY A 47 -9.76 -0.04 1.92
N VAL A 48 -9.09 1.06 2.29
CA VAL A 48 -9.60 2.42 2.07
C VAL A 48 -9.75 2.74 0.58
N LEU A 49 -8.76 2.41 -0.26
CA LEU A 49 -8.84 2.67 -1.70
C LEU A 49 -9.91 1.82 -2.37
N THR A 50 -10.04 0.55 -1.97
CA THR A 50 -11.10 -0.34 -2.43
C THR A 50 -12.48 0.22 -2.10
N LEU A 51 -12.69 0.67 -0.85
CA LEU A 51 -13.95 1.31 -0.43
C LEU A 51 -14.21 2.64 -1.16
N ALA A 52 -13.16 3.37 -1.51
CA ALA A 52 -13.24 4.58 -2.32
C ALA A 52 -13.50 4.28 -3.82
N GLY A 53 -13.66 3.02 -4.22
CA GLY A 53 -13.99 2.60 -5.58
C GLY A 53 -12.79 2.54 -6.52
N TRP A 54 -11.56 2.49 -6.00
CA TRP A 54 -10.37 2.30 -6.82
C TRP A 54 -10.31 0.85 -7.30
N PRO A 55 -10.02 0.61 -8.60
CA PRO A 55 -9.82 -0.73 -9.10
C PRO A 55 -8.45 -1.28 -8.67
N GLU A 56 -8.37 -2.59 -8.49
CA GLU A 56 -7.16 -3.28 -8.00
C GLU A 56 -5.92 -2.93 -8.84
N ASP A 57 -6.06 -2.86 -10.17
CA ASP A 57 -4.95 -2.54 -11.08
C ASP A 57 -4.37 -1.14 -10.83
N GLN A 58 -5.19 -0.18 -10.39
CA GLN A 58 -4.73 1.16 -10.02
C GLN A 58 -4.05 1.16 -8.65
N ILE A 59 -4.51 0.32 -7.73
CA ILE A 59 -3.88 0.16 -6.41
C ILE A 59 -2.50 -0.50 -6.59
N SER A 60 -2.38 -1.59 -7.35
CA SER A 60 -1.08 -2.25 -7.58
C SER A 60 -0.06 -1.36 -8.31
N LYS A 61 -0.51 -0.41 -9.14
CA LYS A 61 0.37 0.60 -9.76
C LYS A 61 0.96 1.60 -8.75
N LEU A 62 0.42 1.67 -7.54
CA LEU A 62 1.00 2.47 -6.45
C LEU A 62 2.07 1.67 -5.68
N ASP A 63 2.05 0.33 -5.75
CA ASP A 63 3.01 -0.56 -5.07
C ASP A 63 4.39 -0.64 -5.75
N VAL A 64 4.52 -0.07 -6.95
CA VAL A 64 5.80 -0.03 -7.66
C VAL A 64 6.67 1.11 -7.17
N ARG A 65 7.85 0.75 -6.66
CA ARG A 65 8.91 1.72 -6.43
C ARG A 65 9.51 2.17 -7.76
N THR A 66 9.04 3.29 -8.29
CA THR A 66 9.66 3.95 -9.45
C THR A 66 10.74 4.91 -8.96
N GLY A 67 11.94 4.44 -8.68
CA GLY A 67 13.05 5.32 -8.27
C GLY A 67 14.44 4.70 -8.39
N PRO A 68 15.49 5.47 -8.73
CA PRO A 68 16.82 4.98 -9.09
C PRO A 68 17.68 4.45 -7.92
N TRP A 69 17.20 4.50 -6.68
CA TRP A 69 17.93 4.01 -5.51
C TRP A 69 17.29 2.73 -4.94
N SER A 70 16.81 1.85 -5.82
CA SER A 70 16.22 0.54 -5.50
C SER A 70 17.27 -0.53 -5.65
#